data_AF-A0A7X6WUK6-F1
#
_entry.id   AF-A0A7X6WUK6-F1
#
_cell.length_a   1.000
_cell.length_b   1.000
_cell.length_c   1.000
_cell.angle_alpha   90.00
_cell.angle_beta   90.00
_cell.angle_gamma   90.00
#
_symmetry.space_group_name_H-M   'P 1'
#
loop_
_entity.id
_entity.type
_entity.pdbx_description
1 polymer ?
#
loop_
_entity_poly.entity_id
_entity_poly.type
_entity_poly.pdbx_seq_one_letter_code
_entity_poly.pdbx_strand_id
1 'polypeptide(L)'
;MDLKKIFTGTLLSQAFVAIAPLFVLLIGFLLFDNFQNKSRLTRPLFAFFYKYRFYFKFSFIGIFSLFAIFTFFNTYLQMQWVDFEAILSSPKTSYKLNSIWSIFSVNFYPLLFTSLPIVILGLMVAVFKSFTEKKDEGMKNKIIFYFIVFILLYYFATTFNGVVSIIRYQIILYPLVFIISAIGIDALFKKWKFPFCFGLTSIILLFCGLFALLSAKPHFLGYASFLLPNKYIVDIKDMGDGSYEAAQYLNSLPDAENLFIWTDKKGVCYFFVGRCDSFYDPLSFENSPSIDYFVISTSRKNKITTETRSKTTIPYDFEKIYNSRTAEYSLLIGNRPGNYVKILKAEDFKR
;
A
#
# COMPACT_ATOMS: atom_id res chain seq x y z
N MET A 1 7.04 30.41 8.65
CA MET A 1 6.15 29.26 8.34
C MET A 1 4.87 29.83 7.73
N ASP A 2 4.60 29.53 6.47
CA ASP A 2 3.55 30.20 5.69
C ASP A 2 2.17 29.62 6.05
N LEU A 3 1.37 30.35 6.85
CA LEU A 3 0.03 29.95 7.29
C LEU A 3 -0.87 29.61 6.10
N LYS A 4 -0.68 30.27 4.95
CA LYS A 4 -1.43 30.00 3.73
C LYS A 4 -1.16 28.59 3.23
N LYS A 5 0.10 28.13 3.26
CA LYS A 5 0.48 26.77 2.89
C LYS A 5 -0.05 25.72 3.86
N ILE A 6 -0.11 26.02 5.15
CA ILE A 6 -0.72 25.11 6.13
C ILE A 6 -2.22 24.97 5.85
N PHE A 7 -2.91 26.09 5.64
CA PHE A 7 -4.35 26.08 5.38
C PHE A 7 -4.69 25.39 4.06
N THR A 8 -3.92 25.63 2.99
CA THR A 8 -4.10 24.93 1.71
C THR A 8 -3.68 23.47 1.76
N GLY A 9 -2.68 23.13 2.57
CA GLY A 9 -2.24 21.75 2.78
C GLY A 9 -3.17 20.91 3.65
N THR A 10 -4.01 21.53 4.49
CA THR A 10 -4.89 20.85 5.43
C THR A 10 -6.36 20.98 5.04
N LEU A 11 -7.00 22.10 5.35
CA LEU A 11 -8.44 22.34 5.23
C LEU A 11 -8.89 22.62 3.78
N LEU A 12 -8.05 23.26 2.96
CA LEU A 12 -8.34 23.41 1.53
C LEU A 12 -7.60 22.38 0.67
N SER A 13 -7.16 21.28 1.27
CA SER A 13 -6.53 20.20 0.50
C SER A 13 -7.56 19.58 -0.45
N GLN A 14 -7.12 19.21 -1.64
CA GLN A 14 -8.00 18.60 -2.66
C GLN A 14 -8.78 17.39 -2.13
N ALA A 15 -8.17 16.62 -1.21
CA ALA A 15 -8.80 15.47 -0.58
C ALA A 15 -9.87 15.87 0.45
N PHE A 16 -9.61 16.88 1.29
CA PHE A 16 -10.58 17.29 2.30
C PHE A 16 -11.72 18.09 1.70
N VAL A 17 -11.47 18.98 0.72
CA VAL A 17 -12.50 19.81 0.07
C VAL A 17 -13.66 18.98 -0.48
N ALA A 18 -13.37 17.79 -1.03
CA ALA A 18 -14.40 16.89 -1.56
C ALA A 18 -15.36 16.36 -0.49
N ILE A 19 -14.89 16.15 0.74
CA ILE A 19 -15.69 15.55 1.84
C ILE A 19 -16.06 16.59 2.92
N ALA A 20 -15.42 17.76 2.93
CA ALA A 20 -15.62 18.80 3.93
C ALA A 20 -17.11 19.21 4.10
N PRO A 21 -17.92 19.39 3.03
CA PRO A 21 -19.32 19.72 3.20
C PRO A 21 -20.09 18.69 4.03
N LEU A 22 -19.79 17.40 3.87
CA LEU A 22 -20.41 16.33 4.64
C LEU A 22 -20.05 16.44 6.13
N PHE A 23 -18.77 16.66 6.44
CA PHE A 23 -18.32 16.82 7.83
C PHE A 23 -18.91 18.08 8.48
N VAL A 24 -18.91 19.21 7.78
CA VAL A 24 -19.46 20.47 8.28
C VAL A 24 -20.96 20.34 8.52
N LEU A 25 -21.69 19.70 7.60
CA LEU A 25 -23.13 19.45 7.76
C LEU A 25 -23.40 18.51 8.94
N LEU A 26 -22.63 17.43 9.07
CA LEU A 26 -22.78 16.47 10.17
C LEU A 26 -22.49 17.12 11.53
N ILE A 27 -21.37 17.84 11.65
CA ILE A 27 -21.02 18.55 12.89
C ILE A 27 -22.06 19.63 13.18
N GLY A 28 -22.45 20.42 12.18
CA GLY A 28 -23.47 21.45 12.31
C GLY A 28 -24.82 20.87 12.77
N PHE A 29 -25.24 19.75 12.20
CA PHE A 29 -26.44 19.02 12.60
C PHE A 29 -26.36 18.53 14.06
N LEU A 30 -25.25 17.93 14.46
CA LEU A 30 -25.05 17.45 15.83
C LEU A 30 -25.05 18.61 16.84
N LEU A 31 -24.37 19.71 16.52
CA LEU A 31 -24.34 20.91 17.37
C LEU A 31 -25.74 21.55 17.46
N PHE A 32 -26.44 21.67 16.33
CA PHE A 32 -27.79 22.23 16.29
C PHE A 32 -28.77 21.39 17.11
N ASP A 33 -28.79 20.08 16.93
CA ASP A 33 -29.69 19.20 17.71
C ASP A 33 -29.34 19.20 19.20
N ASN A 34 -28.05 19.24 19.55
CA ASN A 34 -27.63 19.30 20.95
C ASN A 34 -28.03 20.61 21.62
N PHE A 35 -27.72 21.76 21.01
CA PHE A 35 -27.95 23.07 21.63
C PHE A 35 -29.41 23.54 21.54
N GLN A 36 -30.06 23.42 20.39
CA GLN A 36 -31.43 23.94 20.21
C GLN A 36 -32.48 22.92 20.61
N ASN A 37 -32.29 21.66 20.24
CA ASN A 37 -33.30 20.63 20.36
C ASN A 37 -33.04 19.65 21.51
N LYS A 38 -32.02 19.91 22.35
CA LYS A 38 -31.63 19.10 23.52
C LYS A 38 -31.51 17.61 23.18
N SER A 39 -30.88 17.32 22.04
CA SER A 39 -30.62 15.97 21.52
C SER A 39 -31.86 15.14 21.16
N ARG A 40 -33.02 15.77 20.92
CA ARG A 40 -34.26 15.03 20.62
C ARG A 40 -34.20 14.21 19.33
N LEU A 41 -33.44 14.62 18.31
CA LEU A 41 -33.30 13.86 17.05
C LEU A 41 -32.17 12.83 17.12
N THR A 42 -31.06 13.18 17.76
CA THR A 42 -29.90 12.29 17.91
C THR A 42 -30.14 11.15 18.90
N ARG A 43 -30.94 11.39 19.96
CA ARG A 43 -31.27 10.36 20.96
C ARG A 43 -31.97 9.12 20.39
N PRO A 44 -33.05 9.20 19.59
CA PRO A 44 -33.67 8.02 19.00
C PRO A 44 -32.74 7.31 18.01
N LEU A 45 -31.91 8.07 17.27
CA LEU A 45 -30.90 7.51 16.38
C LEU A 45 -29.87 6.68 17.16
N PHE A 46 -29.30 7.23 18.23
CA PHE A 46 -28.37 6.49 19.09
C PHE A 46 -29.03 5.34 19.83
N ALA A 47 -30.29 5.50 20.25
CA ALA A 47 -31.07 4.41 20.85
C ALA A 47 -31.28 3.25 19.86
N PHE A 48 -31.49 3.56 18.58
CA PHE A 48 -31.55 2.56 17.51
C PHE A 48 -30.21 1.83 17.36
N PHE A 49 -29.09 2.55 17.23
CA PHE A 49 -27.76 1.94 17.15
C PHE A 49 -27.43 1.09 18.39
N TYR A 50 -27.84 1.56 19.57
CA TYR A 50 -27.66 0.81 20.82
C TYR A 50 -28.50 -0.47 20.86
N LYS A 51 -29.78 -0.39 20.45
CA LYS A 51 -30.70 -1.54 20.39
C LYS A 51 -30.19 -2.62 19.45
N TYR A 52 -29.62 -2.24 18.31
CA TYR A 52 -29.10 -3.16 17.30
C TYR A 52 -27.57 -3.33 17.33
N ARG A 53 -26.89 -2.93 18.42
CA ARG A 53 -25.42 -2.93 18.53
C ARG A 53 -24.79 -4.29 18.22
N PHE A 54 -25.46 -5.37 18.62
CA PHE A 54 -25.03 -6.74 18.36
C PHE A 54 -24.96 -7.01 16.86
N TYR A 55 -26.01 -6.67 16.11
CA TYR A 55 -26.05 -6.86 14.65
C TYR A 55 -24.99 -6.00 13.96
N PHE A 56 -24.85 -4.73 14.34
CA PHE A 56 -23.81 -3.87 13.79
C PHE A 56 -22.41 -4.43 14.01
N LYS A 57 -22.10 -4.87 15.23
CA LYS A 57 -20.83 -5.52 15.54
C LYS A 57 -20.58 -6.73 14.64
N PHE A 58 -21.52 -7.65 14.56
CA PHE A 58 -21.39 -8.84 13.71
C PHE A 58 -21.25 -8.48 12.24
N SER A 59 -22.00 -7.50 11.73
CA SER A 59 -21.91 -7.05 10.35
C SER A 59 -20.55 -6.45 10.02
N PHE A 60 -20.04 -5.49 10.81
CA PHE A 60 -18.74 -4.86 10.53
C PHE A 60 -17.57 -5.83 10.67
N ILE A 61 -17.56 -6.65 11.73
CA ILE A 61 -16.52 -7.67 11.91
C ILE A 61 -16.64 -8.73 10.80
N GLY A 62 -17.85 -9.10 10.40
CA GLY A 62 -18.13 -10.00 9.28
C GLY A 62 -17.60 -9.48 7.95
N ILE A 63 -17.90 -8.22 7.63
CA ILE A 63 -17.39 -7.56 6.41
C ILE A 63 -15.86 -7.53 6.41
N PHE A 64 -15.24 -7.10 7.51
CA PHE A 64 -13.78 -7.10 7.63
C PHE A 64 -13.18 -8.48 7.41
N SER A 65 -13.76 -9.51 8.04
CA SER A 65 -13.31 -10.90 7.92
C SER A 65 -13.47 -11.40 6.49
N LEU A 66 -14.61 -11.12 5.86
CA LEU A 66 -14.91 -11.52 4.49
C LEU A 66 -13.87 -10.96 3.51
N PHE A 67 -13.58 -9.66 3.59
CA PHE A 67 -12.58 -9.04 2.71
C PHE A 67 -11.16 -9.53 3.02
N ALA A 68 -10.80 -9.70 4.29
CA ALA A 68 -9.49 -10.24 4.64
C ALA A 68 -9.30 -11.67 4.11
N ILE A 69 -10.30 -12.54 4.27
CA ILE A 69 -10.30 -13.91 3.73
C ILE A 69 -10.25 -13.86 2.20
N PHE A 70 -11.08 -13.03 1.57
CA PHE A 70 -11.10 -12.85 0.11
C PHE A 70 -9.71 -12.45 -0.41
N THR A 71 -9.01 -11.54 0.26
CA THR A 71 -7.65 -11.13 -0.11
C THR A 71 -6.67 -12.31 -0.10
N PHE A 72 -6.71 -13.16 0.92
CA PHE A 72 -5.89 -14.38 0.94
C PHE A 72 -6.28 -15.33 -0.19
N PHE A 73 -7.56 -15.67 -0.32
CA PHE A 73 -8.04 -16.60 -1.35
C PHE A 73 -7.69 -16.13 -2.76
N ASN A 74 -7.98 -14.87 -3.09
CA ASN A 74 -7.67 -14.29 -4.38
C ASN A 74 -6.16 -14.33 -4.67
N THR A 75 -5.32 -14.01 -3.69
CA THR A 75 -3.85 -14.04 -3.83
C THR A 75 -3.33 -15.45 -4.09
N TYR A 76 -3.80 -16.45 -3.33
CA TYR A 76 -3.37 -17.84 -3.51
C TYR A 76 -3.95 -18.49 -4.78
N LEU A 77 -5.13 -18.06 -5.23
CA LEU A 77 -5.73 -18.40 -6.52
C LEU A 77 -5.20 -17.56 -7.67
N GLN A 78 -3.99 -17.01 -7.50
CA GLN A 78 -3.23 -16.33 -8.53
C GLN A 78 -3.85 -15.03 -9.07
N MET A 79 -4.60 -14.30 -8.24
CA MET A 79 -5.27 -13.03 -8.59
C MET A 79 -6.36 -13.17 -9.68
N GLN A 80 -7.01 -14.34 -9.78
CA GLN A 80 -8.00 -14.63 -10.83
C GLN A 80 -9.21 -13.68 -10.83
N TRP A 81 -9.67 -13.22 -9.67
CA TRP A 81 -10.88 -12.38 -9.60
C TRP A 81 -10.57 -10.89 -9.63
N VAL A 82 -9.53 -10.49 -8.91
CA VAL A 82 -9.10 -9.09 -8.85
C VAL A 82 -7.59 -9.05 -8.92
N ASP A 83 -7.06 -8.43 -9.98
CA ASP A 83 -5.63 -8.17 -10.07
C ASP A 83 -5.25 -7.01 -9.14
N PHE A 84 -4.89 -7.37 -7.90
CA PHE A 84 -4.48 -6.40 -6.89
C PHE A 84 -3.27 -5.59 -7.34
N GLU A 85 -2.35 -6.20 -8.09
CA GLU A 85 -1.12 -5.52 -8.48
C GLU A 85 -1.36 -4.49 -9.58
N ALA A 86 -2.14 -4.88 -10.59
CA ALA A 86 -2.54 -3.96 -11.65
C ALA A 86 -3.28 -2.74 -11.08
N ILE A 87 -4.20 -2.95 -10.13
CA ILE A 87 -4.93 -1.85 -9.49
C ILE A 87 -3.99 -0.94 -8.69
N LEU A 88 -3.06 -1.50 -7.92
CA LEU A 88 -2.10 -0.75 -7.09
C LEU A 88 -1.01 -0.04 -7.90
N SER A 89 -0.72 -0.46 -9.13
CA SER A 89 0.21 0.25 -10.02
C SER A 89 -0.27 1.69 -10.34
N SER A 90 -1.60 1.90 -10.32
CA SER A 90 -2.26 3.11 -10.79
C SER A 90 -3.32 3.65 -9.79
N PRO A 91 -2.95 3.91 -8.51
CA PRO A 91 -3.89 4.10 -7.41
C PRO A 91 -4.82 5.31 -7.54
N LYS A 92 -4.56 6.27 -8.44
CA LYS A 92 -5.41 7.45 -8.68
C LYS A 92 -6.29 7.36 -9.92
N THR A 93 -6.07 6.36 -10.77
CA THR A 93 -6.76 6.22 -12.07
C THR A 93 -7.46 4.87 -12.21
N SER A 94 -7.02 3.85 -11.46
CA SER A 94 -7.64 2.52 -11.45
C SER A 94 -9.13 2.52 -11.12
N TYR A 95 -9.64 3.57 -10.44
CA TYR A 95 -11.05 3.67 -10.10
C TYR A 95 -11.98 3.77 -11.32
N LYS A 96 -11.48 4.24 -12.47
CA LYS A 96 -12.28 4.38 -13.70
C LYS A 96 -12.52 3.05 -14.41
N LEU A 97 -11.66 2.07 -14.17
CA LEU A 97 -11.61 0.80 -14.90
C LEU A 97 -12.07 -0.39 -14.05
N ASN A 98 -12.24 -0.19 -12.74
CA ASN A 98 -12.51 -1.26 -11.79
C ASN A 98 -13.77 -0.98 -10.98
N SER A 99 -14.42 -2.05 -10.52
CA SER A 99 -15.59 -1.92 -9.65
C SER A 99 -15.22 -1.33 -8.28
N ILE A 100 -16.18 -0.66 -7.63
CA ILE A 100 -16.01 -0.11 -6.28
C ILE A 100 -15.58 -1.18 -5.27
N TRP A 101 -16.08 -2.40 -5.42
CA TRP A 101 -15.76 -3.53 -4.54
C TRP A 101 -14.34 -4.05 -4.78
N SER A 102 -13.89 -4.08 -6.04
CA SER A 102 -12.50 -4.40 -6.38
C SER A 102 -11.56 -3.40 -5.72
N ILE A 103 -11.81 -2.10 -5.87
CA ILE A 103 -11.01 -1.03 -5.25
C ILE A 103 -10.99 -1.16 -3.74
N PHE A 104 -12.16 -1.38 -3.12
CA PHE A 104 -12.27 -1.54 -1.67
C PHE A 104 -11.45 -2.74 -1.17
N SER A 105 -11.57 -3.89 -1.85
CA SER A 105 -10.87 -5.13 -1.49
C SER A 105 -9.35 -5.03 -1.61
N VAL A 106 -8.85 -4.27 -2.59
CA VAL A 106 -7.40 -4.10 -2.83
C VAL A 106 -6.71 -3.44 -1.64
N ASN A 107 -7.41 -2.58 -0.88
CA ASN A 107 -6.82 -1.92 0.30
C ASN A 107 -6.40 -2.91 1.40
N PHE A 108 -7.01 -4.09 1.46
CA PHE A 108 -6.64 -5.14 2.41
C PHE A 108 -5.32 -5.83 2.02
N TYR A 109 -4.97 -5.85 0.73
CA TYR A 109 -3.80 -6.56 0.22
C TYR A 109 -2.49 -6.06 0.84
N PRO A 110 -2.13 -4.77 0.74
CA PRO A 110 -0.90 -4.33 1.37
C PRO A 110 -1.02 -4.33 2.89
N LEU A 111 -2.19 -4.09 3.52
CA LEU A 111 -2.33 -4.15 4.98
C LEU A 111 -1.97 -5.53 5.55
N LEU A 112 -2.49 -6.59 4.94
CA LEU A 112 -2.26 -7.96 5.39
C LEU A 112 -0.83 -8.40 5.04
N PHE A 113 -0.42 -8.29 3.78
CA PHE A 113 0.84 -8.88 3.32
C PHE A 113 2.11 -8.11 3.69
N THR A 114 2.00 -6.88 4.20
CA THR A 114 3.14 -6.19 4.83
C THR A 114 3.22 -6.40 6.34
N SER A 115 2.19 -7.01 6.94
CA SER A 115 2.18 -7.33 8.37
C SER A 115 2.92 -8.65 8.64
N LEU A 116 3.56 -8.74 9.81
CA LEU A 116 4.17 -10.00 10.27
C LEU A 116 3.09 -11.10 10.40
N PRO A 117 3.39 -12.37 10.07
CA PRO A 117 2.41 -13.47 10.15
C PRO A 117 1.78 -13.67 11.52
N ILE A 118 2.56 -13.45 12.58
CA ILE A 118 2.05 -13.47 13.95
C ILE A 118 1.05 -12.34 14.22
N VAL A 119 1.21 -11.18 13.58
CA VAL A 119 0.25 -10.07 13.66
C VAL A 119 -1.08 -10.52 13.03
N ILE A 120 -1.01 -11.15 11.86
CA ILE A 120 -2.19 -11.70 11.18
C ILE A 120 -2.86 -12.78 12.03
N LEU A 121 -2.09 -13.68 12.63
CA LEU A 121 -2.62 -14.72 13.52
C LEU A 121 -3.39 -14.10 14.70
N GLY A 122 -2.79 -13.13 15.38
CA GLY A 122 -3.45 -12.42 16.47
C GLY A 122 -4.72 -11.70 16.01
N LEU A 123 -4.69 -11.05 14.85
CA LEU A 123 -5.84 -10.38 14.24
C LEU A 123 -6.98 -11.38 14.00
N MET A 124 -6.70 -12.53 13.38
CA MET A 124 -7.68 -13.58 13.11
C MET A 124 -8.29 -14.13 14.41
N VAL A 125 -7.47 -14.37 15.43
CA VAL A 125 -7.96 -14.86 16.73
C VAL A 125 -8.83 -13.82 17.44
N ALA A 126 -8.42 -12.55 17.43
CA ALA A 126 -9.20 -11.46 18.03
C ALA A 126 -10.59 -11.37 17.37
N VAL A 127 -10.63 -11.36 16.04
CA VAL A 127 -11.85 -11.34 15.24
C VAL A 127 -12.72 -12.56 15.52
N PHE A 128 -12.15 -13.77 15.51
CA PHE A 128 -12.88 -15.00 15.82
C PHE A 128 -13.48 -15.00 17.23
N LYS A 129 -12.73 -14.55 18.24
CA LYS A 129 -13.24 -14.42 19.60
C LYS A 129 -14.36 -13.39 19.71
N SER A 130 -14.27 -12.28 18.99
CA SER A 130 -15.34 -11.28 18.97
C SER A 130 -16.68 -11.80 18.43
N PHE A 131 -16.69 -12.87 17.62
CA PHE A 131 -17.92 -13.58 17.20
C PHE A 131 -18.46 -14.55 18.25
N THR A 132 -17.58 -15.20 19.02
CA THR A 132 -17.97 -16.26 19.97
C THR A 132 -18.34 -15.72 21.35
N GLU A 133 -17.78 -14.59 21.75
CA GLU A 133 -18.09 -13.94 23.02
C GLU A 133 -19.45 -13.22 22.97
N LYS A 134 -20.49 -13.94 23.41
CA LYS A 134 -21.88 -13.46 23.45
C LYS A 134 -22.13 -12.26 24.38
N LYS A 135 -21.21 -11.94 25.30
CA LYS A 135 -21.31 -10.76 26.18
C LYS A 135 -20.46 -9.62 25.64
N ASP A 136 -21.13 -8.62 25.12
CA ASP A 136 -20.60 -7.44 24.42
C ASP A 136 -19.88 -6.41 25.33
N GLU A 137 -19.51 -6.80 26.55
CA GLU A 137 -19.15 -5.83 27.60
C GLU A 137 -17.66 -5.76 27.92
N GLY A 138 -16.84 -6.69 27.40
CA GLY A 138 -15.39 -6.58 27.55
C GLY A 138 -14.85 -5.34 26.85
N MET A 139 -14.12 -4.48 27.57
CA MET A 139 -13.40 -3.32 27.01
C MET A 139 -12.58 -3.70 25.76
N LYS A 140 -12.00 -4.91 25.75
CA LYS A 140 -11.25 -5.48 24.62
C LYS A 140 -12.09 -5.62 23.34
N ASN A 141 -13.31 -6.16 23.43
CA ASN A 141 -14.19 -6.31 22.27
C ASN A 141 -14.65 -4.97 21.70
N LYS A 142 -14.85 -3.96 22.56
CA LYS A 142 -15.16 -2.58 22.13
C LYS A 142 -14.00 -1.99 21.34
N ILE A 143 -12.76 -2.14 21.82
CA ILE A 143 -11.55 -1.68 21.11
C ILE A 143 -11.45 -2.36 19.74
N ILE A 144 -11.60 -3.69 19.68
CA ILE A 144 -11.56 -4.43 18.40
C ILE A 144 -12.61 -3.89 17.43
N PHE A 145 -13.85 -3.75 17.89
CA PHE A 145 -14.95 -3.24 17.07
C PHE A 145 -14.67 -1.83 16.55
N TYR A 146 -14.29 -0.89 17.42
CA TYR A 146 -14.03 0.49 17.01
C TYR A 146 -12.88 0.60 16.03
N PHE A 147 -11.81 -0.16 16.22
CA PHE A 147 -10.67 -0.15 15.31
C PHE A 147 -10.99 -0.78 13.96
N ILE A 148 -11.76 -1.88 13.93
CA ILE A 148 -12.24 -2.46 12.67
C ILE A 148 -13.15 -1.48 11.93
N VAL A 149 -14.09 -0.84 12.63
CA VAL A 149 -14.96 0.18 12.02
C VAL A 149 -14.12 1.32 11.46
N PHE A 150 -13.11 1.79 12.19
CA PHE A 150 -12.20 2.83 11.70
C PHE A 150 -11.47 2.40 10.43
N ILE A 151 -10.90 1.20 10.38
CA ILE A 151 -10.21 0.67 9.20
C ILE A 151 -11.17 0.58 8.00
N LEU A 152 -12.38 0.07 8.21
CA LEU A 152 -13.38 -0.05 7.14
C LEU A 152 -13.84 1.32 6.63
N LEU A 153 -14.09 2.28 7.52
CA LEU A 153 -14.45 3.65 7.15
C LEU A 153 -13.29 4.35 6.42
N TYR A 154 -12.05 4.10 6.83
CA TYR A 154 -10.87 4.60 6.14
C TYR A 154 -10.83 4.10 4.69
N TYR A 155 -10.96 2.78 4.48
CA TYR A 155 -11.00 2.20 3.13
C TYR A 155 -12.21 2.64 2.31
N PHE A 156 -13.35 2.85 2.95
CA PHE A 156 -14.53 3.37 2.29
C PHE A 156 -14.27 4.80 1.80
N ALA A 157 -13.70 5.66 2.64
CA ALA A 157 -13.37 7.04 2.29
C ALA A 157 -12.32 7.11 1.16
N THR A 158 -11.27 6.28 1.19
CA THR A 158 -10.28 6.26 0.11
C THR A 158 -10.89 5.78 -1.21
N THR A 159 -11.72 4.73 -1.14
CA THR A 159 -12.46 4.21 -2.29
C THR A 159 -13.40 5.26 -2.89
N PHE A 160 -14.14 5.99 -2.05
CA PHE A 160 -15.04 7.07 -2.49
C PHE A 160 -14.29 8.23 -3.15
N ASN A 161 -13.07 8.53 -2.68
CA ASN A 161 -12.18 9.51 -3.31
C ASN A 161 -11.49 9.00 -4.60
N GLY A 162 -11.77 7.77 -5.03
CA GLY A 162 -11.13 7.18 -6.21
C GLY A 162 -9.64 6.88 -6.01
N VAL A 163 -9.19 6.73 -4.76
CA VAL A 163 -7.78 6.48 -4.41
C VAL A 163 -7.63 5.12 -3.74
N VAL A 164 -6.71 4.31 -4.26
CA VAL A 164 -6.32 3.04 -3.63
C VAL A 164 -5.22 3.29 -2.59
N SER A 165 -5.36 2.67 -1.41
CA SER A 165 -4.43 2.77 -0.30
C SER A 165 -3.19 1.91 -0.53
N ILE A 166 -2.14 2.51 -1.08
CA ILE A 166 -0.78 1.94 -1.06
C ILE A 166 -0.19 1.99 0.36
N ILE A 167 0.90 1.27 0.61
CA ILE A 167 1.52 1.09 1.95
C ILE A 167 1.63 2.41 2.72
N ARG A 168 2.19 3.45 2.09
CA ARG A 168 2.38 4.76 2.73
C ARG A 168 1.08 5.44 3.17
N TYR A 169 -0.03 5.22 2.45
CA TYR A 169 -1.32 5.82 2.78
C TYR A 169 -1.97 5.15 3.97
N GLN A 170 -1.62 3.91 4.29
CA GLN A 170 -2.25 3.15 5.37
C GLN A 170 -1.35 3.00 6.61
N ILE A 171 -0.24 3.75 6.70
CA ILE A 171 0.67 3.74 7.87
C ILE A 171 -0.10 3.94 9.18
N ILE A 172 -1.11 4.82 9.17
CA ILE A 172 -1.96 5.11 10.34
C ILE A 172 -2.80 3.91 10.82
N LEU A 173 -3.01 2.89 9.98
CA LEU A 173 -3.82 1.72 10.30
C LEU A 173 -3.03 0.61 11.00
N TYR A 174 -1.71 0.51 10.76
CA TYR A 174 -0.90 -0.56 11.36
C TYR A 174 -0.92 -0.57 12.89
N PRO A 175 -0.81 0.58 13.60
CA PRO A 175 -0.94 0.58 15.06
C PRO A 175 -2.26 -0.01 15.54
N LEU A 176 -3.36 0.24 14.84
CA LEU A 176 -4.68 -0.30 15.18
C LEU A 176 -4.72 -1.82 15.00
N VAL A 177 -4.18 -2.30 13.88
CA VAL A 177 -4.06 -3.75 13.61
C VAL A 177 -3.16 -4.43 14.65
N PHE A 178 -2.07 -3.79 15.07
CA PHE A 178 -1.17 -4.32 16.09
C PHE A 178 -1.84 -4.43 17.46
N ILE A 179 -2.66 -3.44 17.85
CA ILE A 179 -3.42 -3.51 19.10
C ILE A 179 -4.47 -4.62 19.04
N ILE A 180 -5.22 -4.74 17.94
CA ILE A 180 -6.18 -5.85 17.76
C ILE A 180 -5.44 -7.19 17.86
N SER A 181 -4.30 -7.31 17.18
CA SER A 181 -3.50 -8.51 17.19
C SER A 181 -2.98 -8.88 18.58
N ALA A 182 -2.47 -7.90 19.33
CA ALA A 182 -2.01 -8.09 20.70
C ALA A 182 -3.13 -8.60 21.62
N ILE A 183 -4.36 -8.09 21.45
CA ILE A 183 -5.54 -8.60 22.16
C ILE A 183 -5.80 -10.07 21.81
N GLY A 184 -5.70 -10.45 20.53
CA GLY A 184 -5.89 -11.84 20.11
C GLY A 184 -4.81 -12.78 20.64
N ILE A 185 -3.55 -12.35 20.62
CA ILE A 185 -2.41 -13.11 21.14
C ILE A 185 -2.53 -13.30 22.66
N ASP A 186 -2.86 -12.26 23.42
CA ASP A 186 -3.16 -12.38 24.86
C ASP A 186 -4.27 -13.42 25.11
N ALA A 187 -5.29 -13.41 24.25
CA ALA A 187 -6.39 -14.33 24.37
C ALA A 187 -6.00 -15.80 24.08
N LEU A 188 -4.95 -16.06 23.30
CA LEU A 188 -4.36 -17.40 23.15
C LEU A 188 -3.61 -17.80 24.42
N PHE A 189 -2.76 -16.92 24.94
CA PHE A 189 -1.93 -17.23 26.10
C PHE A 189 -2.71 -17.43 27.39
N LYS A 190 -3.87 -16.80 27.57
CA LYS A 190 -4.73 -17.08 28.74
C LYS A 190 -5.08 -18.56 28.93
N LYS A 191 -5.04 -19.38 27.88
CA LYS A 191 -5.26 -20.83 27.98
C LYS A 191 -4.03 -21.57 28.54
N TRP A 192 -2.85 -21.02 28.34
CA TRP A 192 -1.57 -21.61 28.71
C TRP A 192 -1.12 -20.90 29.99
N LYS A 193 -1.38 -21.49 31.17
CA LYS A 193 -1.22 -20.90 32.53
C LYS A 193 0.21 -20.44 32.91
N PHE A 194 1.08 -20.16 31.96
CA PHE A 194 2.47 -19.77 32.16
C PHE A 194 2.62 -18.24 32.31
N PRO A 195 3.07 -17.74 33.46
CA PRO A 195 3.14 -16.30 33.75
C PRO A 195 4.18 -15.55 32.88
N PHE A 196 5.18 -16.24 32.34
CA PHE A 196 6.25 -15.65 31.53
C PHE A 196 5.97 -15.64 30.01
N CYS A 197 4.91 -16.30 29.53
CA CYS A 197 4.65 -16.46 28.09
C CYS A 197 4.45 -15.13 27.36
N PHE A 198 3.81 -14.14 27.99
CA PHE A 198 3.55 -12.86 27.35
C PHE A 198 4.83 -12.03 27.16
N GLY A 199 5.65 -11.94 28.21
CA GLY A 199 6.93 -11.23 28.17
C GLY A 199 7.90 -11.87 27.17
N LEU A 200 8.04 -13.20 27.21
CA LEU A 200 8.87 -13.93 26.26
C LEU A 200 8.41 -13.75 24.82
N THR A 201 7.10 -13.83 24.56
CA THR A 201 6.56 -13.62 23.20
C THR A 201 6.79 -12.21 22.70
N SER A 202 6.66 -11.22 23.57
CA SER A 202 6.94 -9.81 23.23
C SER A 202 8.42 -9.61 22.87
N ILE A 203 9.34 -10.25 23.60
CA ILE A 203 10.78 -10.23 23.30
C ILE A 203 11.06 -10.93 21.96
N ILE A 204 10.49 -12.11 21.73
CA ILE A 204 10.63 -12.82 20.44
C ILE A 204 10.09 -11.95 19.30
N LEU A 205 8.94 -11.31 19.49
CA LEU A 205 8.36 -10.42 18.49
C LEU A 205 9.24 -9.21 18.18
N LEU A 206 9.85 -8.63 19.21
CA LEU A 206 10.81 -7.55 19.05
C LEU A 206 12.00 -8.00 18.20
N PHE A 207 12.60 -9.15 18.50
CA PHE A 207 13.71 -9.70 17.73
C PHE A 207 13.30 -10.08 16.29
N CYS A 208 12.14 -10.70 16.10
CA CYS A 208 11.61 -11.00 14.76
C CYS A 208 11.35 -9.73 13.96
N GLY A 209 10.79 -8.69 14.59
CA GLY A 209 10.55 -7.39 13.96
C GLY A 209 11.85 -6.68 13.59
N LEU A 210 12.86 -6.69 14.47
CA LEU A 210 14.20 -6.17 14.19
C LEU A 210 14.88 -6.93 13.06
N PHE A 211 14.79 -8.26 13.07
CA PHE A 211 15.34 -9.09 12.00
C PHE A 211 14.66 -8.79 10.66
N ALA A 212 13.33 -8.68 10.63
CA ALA A 212 12.57 -8.30 9.44
C ALA A 212 12.97 -6.91 8.93
N LEU A 213 13.15 -5.94 9.83
CA LEU A 213 13.58 -4.58 9.49
C LEU A 213 15.00 -4.57 8.88
N LEU A 214 15.93 -5.29 9.50
CA LEU A 214 17.32 -5.39 9.01
C LEU A 214 17.38 -6.10 7.66
N SER A 215 16.58 -7.15 7.47
CA SER A 215 16.50 -7.89 6.21
C SER A 215 15.87 -7.07 5.08
N ALA A 216 15.08 -6.05 5.41
CA ALA A 216 14.46 -5.15 4.43
C ALA A 216 15.34 -3.94 4.07
N LYS A 217 16.51 -3.76 4.70
CA LYS A 217 17.41 -2.64 4.38
C LYS A 217 17.95 -2.77 2.94
N PRO A 218 18.07 -1.67 2.17
CA PRO A 218 17.64 -0.30 2.48
C PRO A 218 16.17 0.00 2.13
N HIS A 219 15.47 -0.93 1.47
CA HIS A 219 14.11 -0.76 0.97
C HIS A 219 13.03 -1.23 1.96
N PHE A 220 12.87 -0.50 3.07
CA PHE A 220 11.96 -0.90 4.16
C PHE A 220 10.50 -1.07 3.73
N LEU A 221 10.01 -0.24 2.80
CA LEU A 221 8.65 -0.33 2.26
C LEU A 221 8.46 -1.54 1.34
N GLY A 222 9.56 -2.11 0.82
CA GLY A 222 9.56 -3.34 0.04
C GLY A 222 9.38 -4.61 0.88
N TYR A 223 9.30 -4.51 2.22
CA TYR A 223 9.05 -5.67 3.06
C TYR A 223 7.70 -6.31 2.72
N ALA A 224 7.73 -7.62 2.46
CA ALA A 224 6.55 -8.44 2.29
C ALA A 224 6.68 -9.70 3.14
N SER A 225 5.59 -10.01 3.82
CA SER A 225 5.42 -11.22 4.62
C SER A 225 5.69 -12.48 3.81
N PHE A 226 6.23 -13.52 4.46
CA PHE A 226 6.40 -14.83 3.83
C PHE A 226 5.07 -15.48 3.43
N LEU A 227 3.94 -15.00 3.98
CA LEU A 227 2.60 -15.43 3.55
C LEU A 227 2.26 -14.96 2.13
N LEU A 228 2.95 -13.95 1.61
CA LEU A 228 2.77 -13.52 0.23
C LEU A 228 3.64 -14.39 -0.69
N PRO A 229 3.07 -15.12 -1.67
CA PRO A 229 3.84 -15.88 -2.65
C PRO A 229 4.93 -15.02 -3.32
N ASN A 230 6.14 -15.57 -3.51
CA ASN A 230 7.32 -14.82 -3.96
C ASN A 230 7.18 -14.12 -5.33
N LYS A 231 6.23 -14.55 -6.16
CA LYS A 231 5.92 -13.91 -7.45
C LYS A 231 5.26 -12.53 -7.31
N TYR A 232 4.61 -12.28 -6.17
CA TYR A 232 3.84 -11.07 -5.94
C TYR A 232 4.61 -10.03 -5.12
N ILE A 233 4.20 -8.78 -5.23
CA ILE A 233 4.82 -7.61 -4.64
C ILE A 233 3.76 -6.72 -3.99
N VAL A 234 4.12 -6.05 -2.89
CA VAL A 234 3.21 -5.17 -2.14
C VAL A 234 3.40 -3.71 -2.49
N ASP A 235 4.65 -3.29 -2.74
CA ASP A 235 4.99 -1.92 -3.11
C ASP A 235 5.17 -1.76 -4.63
N ILE A 236 4.07 -1.96 -5.37
CA ILE A 236 4.10 -1.88 -6.84
C ILE A 236 4.30 -0.45 -7.33
N LYS A 237 3.86 0.54 -6.53
CA LYS A 237 4.08 1.95 -6.83
C LYS A 237 5.14 2.52 -5.92
N ASP A 238 6.32 1.92 -6.03
CA ASP A 238 7.51 2.40 -5.35
C ASP A 238 7.80 3.86 -5.76
N MET A 239 8.46 4.58 -4.86
CA MET A 239 8.76 6.01 -5.01
C MET A 239 10.24 6.29 -5.21
N GLY A 240 10.92 5.39 -5.91
CA GLY A 240 12.35 5.52 -6.19
C GLY A 240 13.19 4.43 -5.54
N ASP A 241 12.59 3.34 -5.06
CA ASP A 241 13.35 2.19 -4.59
C ASP A 241 14.27 1.68 -5.71
N GLY A 242 15.52 1.42 -5.36
CA GLY A 242 16.60 1.00 -6.24
C GLY A 242 17.21 2.11 -7.11
N SER A 243 16.72 3.35 -7.02
CA SER A 243 17.22 4.44 -7.89
C SER A 243 18.62 4.90 -7.51
N TYR A 244 18.91 4.93 -6.20
CA TYR A 244 20.22 5.31 -5.68
C TYR A 244 21.27 4.24 -6.02
N GLU A 245 20.93 2.97 -5.81
CA GLU A 245 21.80 1.83 -6.10
C GLU A 245 22.10 1.71 -7.60
N ALA A 246 21.09 1.92 -8.45
CA ALA A 246 21.29 1.95 -9.89
C ALA A 246 22.21 3.10 -10.32
N ALA A 247 22.03 4.30 -9.75
CA ALA A 247 22.91 5.44 -10.02
C ALA A 247 24.33 5.18 -9.52
N GLN A 248 24.51 4.61 -8.32
CA GLN A 248 25.82 4.25 -7.78
C GLN A 248 26.56 3.25 -8.67
N TYR A 249 25.85 2.25 -9.19
CA TYR A 249 26.42 1.33 -10.17
C TYR A 249 26.87 2.05 -11.44
N LEU A 250 26.02 2.88 -12.04
CA LEU A 250 26.37 3.63 -13.25
C LEU A 250 27.52 4.62 -13.03
N ASN A 251 27.58 5.27 -11.86
CA ASN A 251 28.67 6.16 -11.47
C ASN A 251 30.00 5.41 -11.28
N SER A 252 29.96 4.09 -11.08
CA SER A 252 31.17 3.27 -10.97
C SER A 252 31.75 2.84 -12.32
N LEU A 253 31.02 3.06 -13.42
CA LEU A 253 31.49 2.77 -14.76
C LEU A 253 32.58 3.77 -15.19
N PRO A 254 33.54 3.36 -16.04
CA PRO A 254 34.49 4.29 -16.61
C PRO A 254 33.76 5.35 -17.43
N ASP A 255 34.21 6.59 -17.32
CA ASP A 255 33.66 7.73 -18.08
C ASP A 255 32.17 8.04 -17.82
N ALA A 256 31.69 7.76 -16.59
CA ALA A 256 30.29 7.93 -16.21
C ALA A 256 29.72 9.35 -16.47
N GLU A 257 30.56 10.39 -16.46
CA GLU A 257 30.16 11.77 -16.73
C GLU A 257 29.75 12.01 -18.21
N ASN A 258 30.30 11.23 -19.13
CA ASN A 258 30.00 11.34 -20.57
C ASN A 258 28.87 10.41 -21.02
N LEU A 259 28.46 9.47 -20.18
CA LEU A 259 27.35 8.56 -20.47
C LEU A 259 26.01 9.29 -20.51
N PHE A 260 25.14 8.87 -21.40
CA PHE A 260 23.74 9.26 -21.48
C PHE A 260 22.82 8.08 -21.18
N ILE A 261 22.06 8.17 -20.08
CA ILE A 261 21.15 7.12 -19.65
C ILE A 261 19.70 7.53 -19.83
N TRP A 262 18.87 6.55 -20.14
CA TRP A 262 17.42 6.67 -20.07
C TRP A 262 16.90 5.93 -18.85
N THR A 263 15.94 6.51 -18.14
CA THR A 263 15.32 5.86 -16.98
C THR A 263 13.81 5.99 -16.99
N ASP A 264 13.11 4.94 -16.55
CA ASP A 264 11.66 5.02 -16.30
C ASP A 264 11.31 5.73 -14.98
N LYS A 265 12.32 6.02 -14.15
CA LYS A 265 12.23 6.73 -12.88
C LYS A 265 13.24 7.87 -12.81
N LYS A 266 12.74 9.11 -12.86
CA LYS A 266 13.55 10.33 -12.63
C LYS A 266 14.38 10.33 -11.34
N GLY A 267 14.05 9.47 -10.36
CA GLY A 267 14.83 9.28 -9.14
C GLY A 267 16.31 9.01 -9.39
N VAL A 268 16.64 8.24 -10.44
CA VAL A 268 18.02 7.88 -10.80
C VAL A 268 18.81 9.12 -11.22
N CYS A 269 18.18 10.02 -11.98
CA CYS A 269 18.82 11.22 -12.52
C CYS A 269 19.31 12.19 -11.45
N TYR A 270 18.77 12.16 -10.23
CA TYR A 270 19.24 13.04 -9.15
C TYR A 270 20.59 12.61 -8.55
N PHE A 271 20.98 11.34 -8.73
CA PHE A 271 22.18 10.76 -8.15
C PHE A 271 23.24 10.40 -9.19
N PHE A 272 22.85 10.30 -10.46
CA PHE A 272 23.75 9.98 -11.56
C PHE A 272 24.58 11.21 -11.98
N VAL A 273 25.87 11.02 -12.23
CA VAL A 273 26.80 12.13 -12.55
C VAL A 273 26.78 12.57 -14.02
N GLY A 274 26.41 11.67 -14.93
CA GLY A 274 26.31 11.95 -16.36
C GLY A 274 24.96 12.52 -16.79
N ARG A 275 24.63 12.40 -18.08
CA ARG A 275 23.36 12.88 -18.63
C ARG A 275 22.26 11.85 -18.39
N CYS A 276 21.08 12.28 -17.94
CA CYS A 276 19.96 11.39 -17.64
C CYS A 276 18.62 12.01 -18.04
N ASP A 277 17.75 11.23 -18.67
CA ASP A 277 16.38 11.66 -18.98
C ASP A 277 15.37 10.50 -18.91
N SER A 278 14.08 10.83 -18.99
CA SER A 278 12.94 9.92 -18.90
C SER A 278 11.84 10.23 -19.94
N PHE A 279 12.21 10.79 -21.10
CA PHE A 279 11.25 11.09 -22.17
C PHE A 279 10.74 9.82 -22.85
N TYR A 280 9.61 9.92 -23.56
CA TYR A 280 9.01 8.78 -24.27
C TYR A 280 8.26 9.23 -25.53
N ASP A 281 8.59 10.42 -26.04
CA ASP A 281 8.12 10.97 -27.30
C ASP A 281 9.19 10.87 -28.40
N PRO A 282 8.80 10.65 -29.67
CA PRO A 282 9.76 10.43 -30.75
C PRO A 282 10.73 11.60 -30.97
N LEU A 283 10.24 12.84 -30.88
CA LEU A 283 11.05 14.04 -31.06
C LEU A 283 12.17 14.14 -30.04
N SER A 284 11.92 13.75 -28.78
CA SER A 284 12.97 13.71 -27.78
C SER A 284 14.01 12.63 -28.05
N PHE A 285 13.63 11.47 -28.62
CA PHE A 285 14.61 10.46 -29.05
C PHE A 285 15.47 10.94 -30.23
N GLU A 286 14.90 11.71 -31.17
CA GLU A 286 15.64 12.26 -32.31
C GLU A 286 16.61 13.37 -31.91
N ASN A 287 16.22 14.22 -30.96
CA ASN A 287 17.02 15.37 -30.52
C ASN A 287 18.02 15.05 -29.39
N SER A 288 17.95 13.85 -28.81
CA SER A 288 18.81 13.45 -27.71
C SER A 288 20.08 12.73 -28.20
N PRO A 289 21.17 12.76 -27.43
CA PRO A 289 22.32 11.90 -27.67
C PRO A 289 21.93 10.42 -27.75
N SER A 290 22.81 9.58 -28.32
CA SER A 290 22.62 8.14 -28.25
C SER A 290 22.58 7.68 -26.81
N ILE A 291 21.53 6.95 -26.44
CA ILE A 291 21.40 6.35 -25.11
C ILE A 291 22.43 5.23 -25.01
N ASP A 292 23.20 5.20 -23.92
CA ASP A 292 24.17 4.15 -23.61
C ASP A 292 23.53 3.05 -22.76
N TYR A 293 22.71 3.43 -21.78
CA TYR A 293 22.05 2.51 -20.85
C TYR A 293 20.57 2.83 -20.61
N PHE A 294 19.78 1.78 -20.45
CA PHE A 294 18.41 1.83 -19.97
C PHE A 294 18.35 1.37 -18.50
N VAL A 295 17.77 2.21 -17.64
CA VAL A 295 17.44 1.87 -16.25
C VAL A 295 15.94 1.66 -16.13
N ILE A 296 15.53 0.41 -15.93
CA ILE A 296 14.12 0.01 -15.88
C ILE A 296 13.75 -0.58 -14.52
N SER A 297 12.47 -0.48 -14.18
CA SER A 297 11.89 -0.96 -12.95
C SER A 297 10.51 -1.59 -13.14
N THR A 298 10.16 -2.57 -12.31
CA THR A 298 8.86 -3.25 -12.45
C THR A 298 7.68 -2.29 -12.31
N SER A 299 7.76 -1.31 -11.42
CA SER A 299 6.67 -0.38 -11.12
C SER A 299 6.24 0.51 -12.29
N ARG A 300 7.14 0.74 -13.26
CA ARG A 300 6.89 1.59 -14.43
C ARG A 300 6.61 0.82 -15.70
N LYS A 301 6.85 -0.50 -15.72
CA LYS A 301 6.61 -1.37 -16.87
C LYS A 301 5.27 -1.08 -17.54
N ASN A 302 4.15 -1.24 -16.83
CA ASN A 302 2.81 -1.07 -17.39
C ASN A 302 2.57 0.33 -17.96
N LYS A 303 3.11 1.37 -17.33
CA LYS A 303 2.96 2.75 -17.80
C LYS A 303 3.74 2.93 -19.11
N ILE A 304 5.02 2.60 -19.10
CA ILE A 304 5.90 2.84 -20.25
C ILE A 304 5.46 2.01 -21.44
N THR A 305 5.23 0.70 -21.26
CA THR A 305 4.81 -0.16 -22.38
C THR A 305 3.49 0.30 -22.98
N THR A 306 2.53 0.77 -22.17
CA THR A 306 1.26 1.30 -22.68
C THR A 306 1.46 2.61 -23.45
N GLU A 307 2.28 3.52 -22.95
CA GLU A 307 2.53 4.83 -23.59
C GLU A 307 3.36 4.72 -24.88
N THR A 308 4.17 3.66 -25.02
CA THR A 308 5.04 3.45 -26.20
C THR A 308 4.48 2.46 -27.22
N ARG A 309 3.48 1.64 -26.87
CA ARG A 309 2.95 0.56 -27.74
C ARG A 309 2.50 1.04 -29.13
N SER A 310 1.88 2.22 -29.21
CA SER A 310 1.39 2.80 -30.46
C SER A 310 2.41 3.68 -31.19
N LYS A 311 3.60 3.88 -30.62
CA LYS A 311 4.62 4.78 -31.15
C LYS A 311 5.68 4.00 -31.92
N THR A 312 5.42 3.76 -33.21
CA THR A 312 6.32 3.00 -34.09
C THR A 312 7.60 3.76 -34.44
N THR A 313 7.61 5.09 -34.32
CA THR A 313 8.75 5.97 -34.64
C THR A 313 9.84 6.00 -33.57
N ILE A 314 9.62 5.37 -32.41
CA ILE A 314 10.66 5.28 -31.37
C ILE A 314 11.72 4.24 -31.80
N PRO A 315 13.03 4.57 -31.73
CA PRO A 315 14.11 3.70 -32.22
C PRO A 315 14.42 2.49 -31.34
N TYR A 316 13.66 2.27 -30.26
CA TYR A 316 13.88 1.21 -29.28
C TYR A 316 12.61 0.40 -29.03
N ASP A 317 12.77 -0.89 -28.79
CA ASP A 317 11.67 -1.79 -28.42
C ASP A 317 11.57 -1.94 -26.90
N PHE A 318 10.69 -1.13 -26.28
CA PHE A 318 10.43 -1.19 -24.84
C PHE A 318 9.86 -2.53 -24.37
N GLU A 319 9.12 -3.26 -25.21
CA GLU A 319 8.59 -4.56 -24.83
C GLU A 319 9.74 -5.58 -24.71
N LYS A 320 10.70 -5.53 -25.64
CA LYS A 320 11.95 -6.30 -25.57
C LYS A 320 12.82 -5.89 -24.36
N ILE A 321 12.96 -4.58 -24.09
CA ILE A 321 13.72 -4.04 -22.96
C ILE A 321 13.18 -4.61 -21.63
N TYR A 322 11.87 -4.48 -21.36
CA TYR A 322 11.27 -4.94 -20.09
C TYR A 322 11.21 -6.47 -19.95
N ASN A 323 11.26 -7.21 -21.06
CA ASN A 323 11.26 -8.68 -21.05
C ASN A 323 12.68 -9.28 -21.10
N SER A 324 13.72 -8.44 -21.15
CA SER A 324 15.11 -8.92 -21.17
C SER A 324 15.47 -9.71 -19.92
N ARG A 325 16.11 -10.86 -20.15
CA ARG A 325 16.73 -11.69 -19.10
C ARG A 325 18.17 -11.29 -18.84
N THR A 326 18.88 -10.81 -19.85
CA THR A 326 20.23 -10.28 -19.72
C THR A 326 20.13 -8.87 -19.17
N ALA A 327 20.81 -8.62 -18.06
CA ALA A 327 20.98 -7.30 -17.48
C ALA A 327 22.42 -7.18 -17.01
N GLU A 328 23.02 -6.03 -17.25
CA GLU A 328 24.39 -5.77 -16.80
C GLU A 328 24.44 -5.63 -15.27
N TYR A 329 23.39 -5.04 -14.73
CA TYR A 329 23.15 -4.97 -13.31
C TYR A 329 21.67 -5.22 -13.03
N SER A 330 21.40 -5.99 -11.98
CA SER A 330 20.04 -6.28 -11.52
C SER A 330 19.99 -6.26 -10.01
N LEU A 331 19.15 -5.39 -9.46
CA LEU A 331 18.85 -5.32 -8.04
C LEU A 331 17.44 -5.88 -7.81
N LEU A 332 17.33 -6.88 -6.93
CA LEU A 332 16.04 -7.44 -6.49
C LEU A 332 15.66 -6.82 -5.14
N ILE A 333 14.56 -6.06 -5.11
CA ILE A 333 14.06 -5.44 -3.90
C ILE A 333 13.30 -6.48 -3.08
N GLY A 334 13.69 -6.64 -1.81
CA GLY A 334 13.08 -7.64 -0.92
C GLY A 334 13.31 -9.09 -1.35
N ASN A 335 14.36 -9.35 -2.15
CA ASN A 335 14.67 -10.66 -2.73
C ASN A 335 13.51 -11.28 -3.53
N ARG A 336 12.69 -10.44 -4.17
CA ARG A 336 11.55 -10.89 -4.99
C ARG A 336 11.85 -10.68 -6.47
N PRO A 337 11.71 -11.71 -7.32
CA PRO A 337 11.99 -11.60 -8.75
C PRO A 337 11.04 -10.63 -9.47
N GLY A 338 9.85 -10.39 -8.90
CA GLY A 338 8.88 -9.43 -9.41
C GLY A 338 9.20 -7.97 -9.05
N ASN A 339 10.06 -7.70 -8.08
CA ASN A 339 10.41 -6.34 -7.67
C ASN A 339 11.88 -6.05 -8.00
N TYR A 340 12.14 -5.42 -9.15
CA TYR A 340 13.51 -5.21 -9.60
C TYR A 340 13.77 -3.81 -10.13
N VAL A 341 15.06 -3.47 -10.13
CA VAL A 341 15.66 -2.44 -10.97
C VAL A 341 16.76 -3.10 -11.80
N LYS A 342 16.73 -2.90 -13.12
CA LYS A 342 17.71 -3.46 -14.05
C LYS A 342 18.36 -2.34 -14.86
N ILE A 343 19.62 -2.59 -15.20
CA ILE A 343 20.41 -1.76 -16.11
C ILE A 343 20.76 -2.61 -17.32
N LEU A 344 20.48 -2.06 -18.49
CA LEU A 344 20.58 -2.72 -19.78
C LEU A 344 21.39 -1.84 -20.73
N LYS A 345 22.31 -2.42 -21.50
CA LYS A 345 23.00 -1.68 -22.57
C LYS A 345 22.04 -1.38 -23.70
N ALA A 346 22.05 -0.15 -24.19
CA ALA A 346 21.10 0.29 -25.20
C ALA A 346 21.35 -0.34 -26.59
N GLU A 347 22.59 -0.73 -26.88
CA GLU A 347 22.99 -1.35 -28.15
C GLU A 347 22.19 -2.62 -28.49
N ASP A 348 21.81 -3.40 -27.48
CA ASP A 348 21.08 -4.66 -27.64
C ASP A 348 19.60 -4.50 -28.06
N PHE A 349 19.08 -3.26 -27.99
CA PHE A 349 17.64 -2.97 -28.10
C PHE A 349 17.27 -1.93 -29.15
N LYS A 350 18.24 -1.47 -29.96
CA LYS A 350 17.94 -0.69 -31.16
C LYS A 350 17.12 -1.54 -32.15
N ARG A 351 16.11 -0.91 -32.76
CA ARG A 351 15.27 -1.53 -33.79
C ARG A 351 15.98 -1.64 -35.13
#